data_AF-A0A9D8RGQ6-F1
#
_entry.id   AF-A0A9D8RGQ6-F1
#
_cell.length_a   1.000
_cell.length_b   1.000
_cell.length_c   1.000
_cell.angle_alpha   90.00
_cell.angle_beta   90.00
_cell.angle_gamma   90.00
#
_symmetry.space_group_name_H-M   'P 1'
#
loop_
_entity.id
_entity.type
_entity.pdbx_description
1 polymer ?
#
loop_
_entity_poly.entity_id
_entity_poly.type
_entity_poly.pdbx_seq_one_letter_code
_entity_poly.pdbx_strand_id
1 'polypeptide(L)'
;LSANSPFMLPANEEMEARKAHHRFRDMSGDFGTYLNLFNAFKQTDNREKFCKKNYLDLRIMAEIENIRFQLGEIVGEQLKLPIVENGGSMTDYLCCIAAGMIQFVCIRNGRESYRSLTADHICIHPGSVMFRQDPVFIVAGEIVKTSRIFAMSVSPLTRPMLDTINPKLYEKLMACKKQRTFEPEAFAQGTATKAQTKGKGAKNTDKAAAKAGNAATSSSKAKSIVAGGQKLTNPEDALSLGGFLFETKKVKGKKTAFLPYESFLTAIREETDTNKLKACANLKGCITTKDHGTILDGEKLGLIIPVTSSIDLNPIPEKKWNRKMNASIHDPVGKEQIVFSLDWILRTAMAKQKNREYGFICLFTNGNGDYWFKVSRGFMTALTETHSSLETLVEENVDFSSDETTKINEALRMVNKLYDKL
;
A
#
# COMPACT_ATOMS: atom_id res chain seq x y z
N LEU A 1 17.44 12.97 16.25
CA LEU A 1 18.00 12.59 14.94
C LEU A 1 19.53 12.53 14.93
N SER A 2 20.24 13.22 15.82
CA SER A 2 21.71 13.22 15.87
C SER A 2 22.35 11.96 16.47
N ALA A 3 21.57 11.12 17.14
CA ALA A 3 22.00 9.84 17.71
C ALA A 3 21.43 8.68 16.90
N ASN A 4 21.94 7.47 17.14
CA ASN A 4 21.36 6.24 16.60
C ASN A 4 19.89 6.07 17.02
N SER A 5 19.16 5.23 16.29
CA SER A 5 17.78 4.90 16.65
C SER A 5 17.72 4.27 18.04
N PRO A 6 16.94 4.81 19.00
CA PRO A 6 16.77 4.20 20.32
C PRO A 6 15.86 2.98 20.29
N PHE A 7 15.12 2.75 19.21
CA PHE A 7 14.17 1.65 19.09
C PHE A 7 14.88 0.31 18.90
N MET A 8 14.58 -0.66 19.76
CA MET A 8 15.10 -2.02 19.68
C MET A 8 14.05 -2.97 19.08
N LEU A 9 14.47 -3.85 18.18
CA LEU A 9 13.65 -4.90 17.58
C LEU A 9 14.32 -6.27 17.80
N PRO A 10 14.27 -6.81 19.02
CA PRO A 10 14.88 -8.11 19.32
C PRO A 10 14.24 -9.26 18.53
N ALA A 11 15.07 -10.18 18.06
CA ALA A 11 14.61 -11.40 17.41
C ALA A 11 13.70 -12.18 18.38
N ASN A 12 12.50 -12.53 17.92
CA ASN A 12 11.39 -13.18 18.66
C ASN A 12 10.39 -12.26 19.39
N GLU A 13 10.70 -10.99 19.60
CA GLU A 13 9.76 -10.04 20.26
C GLU A 13 9.47 -8.81 19.38
N GLU A 14 9.74 -8.90 18.08
CA GLU A 14 9.57 -7.78 17.14
C GLU A 14 8.13 -7.24 17.13
N MET A 15 7.13 -8.12 17.20
CA MET A 15 5.72 -7.71 17.21
C MET A 15 5.36 -6.92 18.48
N GLU A 16 5.79 -7.41 19.65
CA GLU A 16 5.58 -6.72 20.93
C GLU A 16 6.34 -5.41 21.01
N ALA A 17 7.58 -5.37 20.48
CA ALA A 17 8.37 -4.15 20.38
C ALA A 17 7.67 -3.09 19.53
N ARG A 18 7.21 -3.47 18.33
CA ARG A 18 6.45 -2.57 17.45
C ARG A 18 5.16 -2.09 18.11
N LYS A 19 4.43 -2.97 18.80
CA LYS A 19 3.22 -2.62 19.55
C LYS A 19 3.51 -1.63 20.67
N ALA A 20 4.61 -1.82 21.40
CA ALA A 20 5.03 -0.91 22.46
C ALA A 20 5.41 0.47 21.89
N HIS A 21 6.13 0.53 20.77
CA HIS A 21 6.47 1.77 20.07
C HIS A 21 5.22 2.48 19.54
N HIS A 22 4.22 1.72 19.06
CA HIS A 22 2.98 2.27 18.51
C HIS A 22 2.18 3.09 19.53
N ARG A 23 2.34 2.83 20.83
CA ARG A 23 1.64 3.58 21.91
C ARG A 23 2.00 5.07 21.95
N PHE A 24 3.11 5.46 21.36
CA PHE A 24 3.56 6.86 21.30
C PHE A 24 3.18 7.55 19.98
N ARG A 25 2.53 6.83 19.07
CA ARG A 25 2.17 7.32 17.74
C ARG A 25 1.38 8.62 17.84
N ASP A 26 1.76 9.56 16.99
CA ASP A 26 1.08 10.83 16.83
C ASP A 26 0.53 10.97 15.40
N MET A 27 -0.66 11.55 15.27
CA MET A 27 -1.29 11.83 13.97
C MET A 27 -0.50 12.88 13.17
N SER A 28 0.32 13.68 13.85
CA SER A 28 1.27 14.64 13.28
C SER A 28 2.56 13.96 12.80
N GLY A 29 2.65 12.63 12.82
CA GLY A 29 3.71 11.85 12.21
C GLY A 29 4.86 11.46 13.14
N ASP A 30 5.96 11.00 12.56
CA ASP A 30 7.09 10.46 13.31
C ASP A 30 7.73 11.54 14.20
N PHE A 31 7.81 12.80 13.75
CA PHE A 31 8.39 13.87 14.56
C PHE A 31 7.56 14.21 15.80
N GLY A 32 6.23 14.12 15.71
CA GLY A 32 5.34 14.23 16.87
C GLY A 32 5.48 13.01 17.79
N THR A 33 5.56 11.82 17.19
CA THR A 33 5.78 10.55 17.91
C THR A 33 7.07 10.58 18.75
N TYR A 34 8.16 11.14 18.21
CA TYR A 34 9.42 11.29 18.94
C TYR A 34 9.30 12.24 20.12
N LEU A 35 8.54 13.33 19.97
CA LEU A 35 8.30 14.28 21.05
C LEU A 35 7.50 13.63 22.19
N ASN A 36 6.43 12.90 21.85
CA ASN A 36 5.61 12.17 22.82
C ASN A 36 6.44 11.12 23.58
N LEU A 37 7.27 10.35 22.85
CA LEU A 37 8.15 9.35 23.45
C LEU A 37 9.17 9.99 24.40
N PHE A 38 9.84 11.06 23.95
CA PHE A 38 10.86 11.73 24.76
C PHE A 38 10.27 12.38 26.01
N ASN A 39 9.10 13.01 25.90
CA ASN A 39 8.38 13.57 27.05
C ASN A 39 7.98 12.49 28.05
N ALA A 40 7.45 11.36 27.58
CA ALA A 40 7.12 10.23 28.45
C ALA A 40 8.37 9.65 29.14
N PHE A 41 9.51 9.59 28.44
CA PHE A 41 10.79 9.20 29.03
C PHE A 41 11.29 10.20 30.08
N LYS A 42 11.12 11.52 29.88
CA LYS A 42 11.51 12.54 30.87
C LYS A 42 10.68 12.47 32.15
N GLN A 43 9.40 12.10 32.04
CA GLN A 43 8.44 12.11 33.15
C GLN A 43 8.44 10.83 33.98
N THR A 44 9.18 9.79 33.58
CA THR A 44 9.23 8.52 34.32
C THR A 44 10.27 8.56 35.45
N ASP A 45 9.89 8.07 36.63
CA ASP A 45 10.84 7.94 37.75
C ASP A 45 11.86 6.83 37.50
N ASN A 46 11.41 5.70 36.94
CA ASN A 46 12.26 4.55 36.66
C ASN A 46 12.52 4.42 35.14
N ARG A 47 13.62 5.03 34.69
CA ARG A 47 14.06 5.05 33.29
C ARG A 47 14.40 3.66 32.74
N GLU A 48 15.06 2.83 33.53
CA GLU A 48 15.41 1.45 33.15
C GLU A 48 14.16 0.61 32.85
N LYS A 49 13.19 0.64 33.77
CA LYS A 49 11.91 -0.07 33.61
C LYS A 49 11.11 0.47 32.43
N PHE A 50 11.10 1.79 32.23
CA PHE A 50 10.44 2.41 31.08
C PHE A 50 11.07 1.96 29.75
N CYS A 51 12.39 2.02 29.63
CA CYS A 51 13.10 1.62 28.42
C CYS A 51 12.91 0.13 28.13
N LYS A 52 13.02 -0.73 29.16
CA LYS A 52 12.78 -2.17 29.01
C LYS A 52 11.34 -2.46 28.54
N LYS A 53 10.33 -1.82 29.16
CA LYS A 53 8.91 -2.01 28.80
C LYS A 53 8.60 -1.55 27.38
N ASN A 54 9.25 -0.49 26.92
CA ASN A 54 8.96 0.11 25.62
C ASN A 54 10.00 -0.27 24.55
N TYR A 55 10.84 -1.28 24.79
CA TYR A 55 11.84 -1.72 23.83
C TYR A 55 12.75 -0.59 23.32
N LEU A 56 13.31 0.18 24.25
CA LEU A 56 14.23 1.28 23.98
C LEU A 56 15.61 1.01 24.56
N ASP A 57 16.66 1.41 23.86
CA ASP A 57 18.02 1.40 24.38
C ASP A 57 18.21 2.56 25.36
N LEU A 58 18.47 2.24 26.63
CA LEU A 58 18.65 3.22 27.70
C LEU A 58 19.86 4.14 27.46
N ARG A 59 20.96 3.61 26.91
CA ARG A 59 22.18 4.39 26.69
C ARG A 59 21.93 5.43 25.60
N ILE A 60 21.27 5.04 24.52
CA ILE A 60 20.91 5.95 23.43
C ILE A 60 19.89 6.99 23.92
N MET A 61 18.91 6.60 24.73
CA MET A 61 17.95 7.57 25.30
C MET A 61 18.64 8.60 26.22
N ALA A 62 19.58 8.16 27.05
CA ALA A 62 20.39 9.06 27.88
C ALA A 62 21.29 9.99 27.03
N GLU A 63 21.85 9.47 25.94
CA GLU A 63 22.63 10.25 24.96
C GLU A 63 21.76 11.35 24.32
N ILE A 64 20.53 11.02 23.89
CA ILE A 64 19.57 11.99 23.33
C ILE A 64 19.24 13.08 24.36
N GLU A 65 18.98 12.71 25.62
CA GLU A 65 18.73 13.67 26.69
C GLU A 65 19.92 14.61 26.90
N ASN A 66 21.14 14.08 26.90
CA ASN A 66 22.37 14.86 27.05
C ASN A 66 22.60 15.81 25.85
N ILE A 67 22.41 15.35 24.61
CA ILE A 67 22.51 16.20 23.42
C ILE A 67 21.48 17.35 23.50
N ARG A 68 20.25 17.07 23.91
CA ARG A 68 19.21 18.09 24.09
C ARG A 68 19.54 19.09 25.20
N PHE A 69 20.25 18.67 26.25
CA PHE A 69 20.75 19.56 27.28
C PHE A 69 21.82 20.50 26.72
N GLN A 70 22.85 19.94 26.08
CA GLN A 70 23.97 20.72 25.50
C GLN A 70 23.50 21.71 24.42
N LEU A 71 22.58 21.31 23.55
CA LEU A 71 21.98 22.22 22.57
C LEU A 71 21.20 23.35 23.25
N GLY A 72 20.55 23.07 24.39
CA GLY A 72 19.87 24.08 25.19
C GLY A 72 20.84 25.12 25.75
N GLU A 73 21.99 24.69 26.30
CA GLU A 73 23.02 25.60 26.80
C GLU A 73 23.59 26.48 25.68
N ILE A 74 23.90 25.91 24.52
CA ILE A 74 24.41 26.68 23.37
C ILE A 74 23.38 27.72 22.91
N VAL A 75 22.12 27.31 22.75
CA VAL A 75 21.04 28.20 22.28
C VAL A 75 20.74 29.32 23.28
N GLY A 76 20.63 28.99 24.56
CA GLY A 76 20.29 29.95 25.61
C GLY A 76 21.46 30.84 26.02
N GLU A 77 22.63 30.27 26.29
CA GLU A 77 23.75 30.99 26.89
C GLU A 77 24.62 31.68 25.84
N GLN A 78 24.93 30.98 24.74
CA GLN A 78 25.87 31.47 23.72
C GLN A 78 25.15 32.29 22.64
N LEU A 79 24.05 31.76 22.09
CA LEU A 79 23.28 32.43 21.04
C LEU A 79 22.26 33.44 21.58
N LYS A 80 22.04 33.47 22.91
CA LYS A 80 21.10 34.36 23.60
C LYS A 80 19.67 34.29 23.03
N LEU A 81 19.27 33.12 22.54
CA LEU A 81 17.92 32.88 22.05
C LEU A 81 17.01 32.43 23.21
N PRO A 82 15.81 33.00 23.36
CA PRO A 82 14.92 32.64 24.45
C PRO A 82 14.40 31.21 24.27
N ILE A 83 14.52 30.39 25.32
CA ILE A 83 13.94 29.06 25.40
C ILE A 83 12.64 29.16 26.19
N VAL A 84 11.50 29.02 25.48
CA VAL A 84 10.17 29.07 26.09
C VAL A 84 9.78 27.70 26.68
N GLU A 85 9.30 27.69 27.92
CA GLU A 85 8.97 26.46 28.66
C GLU A 85 7.74 25.72 28.09
N ASN A 86 6.76 26.45 27.58
CA ASN A 86 5.51 25.87 27.03
C ASN A 86 5.62 25.48 25.55
N GLY A 87 6.79 25.65 24.93
CA GLY A 87 7.00 25.35 23.52
C GLY A 87 6.14 26.19 22.56
N GLY A 88 5.98 25.70 21.33
CA GLY A 88 5.12 26.27 20.30
C GLY A 88 4.07 25.26 19.81
N SER A 89 3.23 25.67 18.86
CA SER A 89 2.26 24.75 18.28
C SER A 89 2.95 23.62 17.50
N MET A 90 2.28 22.46 17.36
CA MET A 90 2.79 21.37 16.51
C MET A 90 3.06 21.85 15.07
N THR A 91 2.25 22.78 14.58
CA THR A 91 2.45 23.44 13.28
C THR A 91 3.80 24.17 13.23
N ASP A 92 4.12 24.98 14.24
CA ASP A 92 5.40 25.73 14.30
C ASP A 92 6.59 24.78 14.39
N TYR A 93 6.45 23.72 15.20
CA TYR A 93 7.47 22.69 15.34
C TYR A 93 7.78 21.99 14.00
N LEU A 94 6.75 21.55 13.29
CA LEU A 94 6.90 20.92 11.98
C LEU A 94 7.39 21.89 10.91
N CYS A 95 6.96 23.16 10.93
CA CYS A 95 7.50 24.21 10.06
C CYS A 95 8.99 24.44 10.31
N CYS A 96 9.43 24.48 11.56
CA CYS A 96 10.83 24.63 11.94
C CYS A 96 11.68 23.47 11.41
N ILE A 97 11.21 22.23 11.61
CA ILE A 97 11.88 21.02 11.07
C ILE A 97 11.96 21.09 9.54
N ALA A 98 10.84 21.38 8.88
CA ALA A 98 10.79 21.44 7.42
C ALA A 98 11.61 22.58 6.82
N ALA A 99 11.79 23.69 7.54
CA ALA A 99 12.71 24.75 7.15
C ALA A 99 14.18 24.28 7.19
N GLY A 100 14.57 23.54 8.24
CA GLY A 100 15.90 22.93 8.32
C GLY A 100 16.11 21.77 7.34
N MET A 101 15.03 21.10 6.93
CA MET A 101 15.03 19.91 6.06
C MET A 101 14.36 20.18 4.70
N ILE A 102 14.51 21.40 4.17
CA ILE A 102 13.76 21.83 2.98
C ILE A 102 13.99 20.92 1.76
N GLN A 103 15.18 20.32 1.64
CA GLN A 103 15.54 19.37 0.59
C GLN A 103 14.79 18.02 0.68
N PHE A 104 14.24 17.71 1.85
CA PHE A 104 13.46 16.49 2.13
C PHE A 104 11.95 16.77 2.23
N VAL A 105 11.52 18.00 1.96
CA VAL A 105 10.11 18.30 1.76
C VAL A 105 9.65 17.71 0.43
N CYS A 106 8.58 16.93 0.49
CA CYS A 106 8.06 16.21 -0.66
C CYS A 106 6.58 16.51 -0.92
N ILE A 107 6.19 16.42 -2.19
CA ILE A 107 4.80 16.41 -2.65
C ILE A 107 4.43 15.02 -3.17
N ARG A 108 3.22 14.58 -2.88
CA ARG A 108 2.69 13.31 -3.41
C ARG A 108 2.56 13.36 -4.93
N ASN A 109 3.11 12.35 -5.60
CA ASN A 109 3.16 12.18 -7.04
C ASN A 109 2.70 10.77 -7.47
N GLY A 110 1.47 10.42 -7.10
CA GLY A 110 0.86 9.12 -7.41
C GLY A 110 0.51 8.35 -6.15
N ARG A 111 0.17 7.06 -6.32
CA ARG A 111 -0.12 6.16 -5.20
C ARG A 111 1.18 5.80 -4.50
N GLU A 112 1.28 6.07 -3.20
CA GLU A 112 2.43 5.74 -2.35
C GLU A 112 3.78 6.26 -2.89
N SER A 113 3.75 7.30 -3.72
CA SER A 113 4.92 7.85 -4.39
C SER A 113 4.98 9.35 -4.20
N TYR A 114 6.15 9.84 -3.82
CA TYR A 114 6.44 11.22 -3.49
C TYR A 114 7.62 11.72 -4.29
N ARG A 115 7.70 13.04 -4.40
CA ARG A 115 8.75 13.76 -5.10
C ARG A 115 9.25 14.91 -4.22
N SER A 116 10.56 15.03 -4.06
CA SER A 116 11.21 16.20 -3.48
C SER A 116 11.76 17.10 -4.60
N LEU A 117 12.43 18.20 -4.23
CA LEU A 117 13.15 19.03 -5.19
C LEU A 117 14.32 18.29 -5.87
N THR A 118 14.82 17.21 -5.26
CA THR A 118 16.05 16.52 -5.67
C THR A 118 15.81 15.09 -6.15
N ALA A 119 14.73 14.44 -5.71
CA ALA A 119 14.43 13.03 -6.00
C ALA A 119 12.96 12.78 -6.34
N ASP A 120 12.69 11.70 -7.06
CA ASP A 120 11.36 11.23 -7.44
C ASP A 120 11.19 9.76 -7.02
N HIS A 121 9.97 9.24 -7.10
CA HIS A 121 9.63 7.87 -6.72
C HIS A 121 10.02 7.51 -5.29
N ILE A 122 9.94 8.50 -4.39
CA ILE A 122 10.18 8.33 -2.96
C ILE A 122 8.96 7.65 -2.36
N CYS A 123 9.15 6.55 -1.65
CA CYS A 123 8.09 5.86 -0.91
C CYS A 123 8.24 6.18 0.59
N ILE A 124 7.15 6.25 1.35
CA ILE A 124 7.28 6.32 2.82
C ILE A 124 7.82 4.97 3.32
N HIS A 125 8.81 5.01 4.19
CA HIS A 125 9.40 3.79 4.75
C HIS A 125 8.37 3.01 5.60
N PRO A 126 8.33 1.65 5.53
CA PRO A 126 7.40 0.84 6.32
C PRO A 126 7.48 1.01 7.84
N GLY A 127 8.61 1.49 8.35
CA GLY A 127 8.80 1.76 9.78
C GLY A 127 8.22 3.10 10.26
N SER A 128 7.72 3.95 9.36
CA SER A 128 7.10 5.23 9.72
C SER A 128 5.66 5.05 10.18
N VAL A 129 5.19 5.86 11.14
CA VAL A 129 3.77 5.92 11.51
C VAL A 129 2.88 6.51 10.39
N MET A 130 3.51 7.14 9.40
CA MET A 130 2.89 7.64 8.17
C MET A 130 2.91 6.60 7.04
N PHE A 131 3.39 5.38 7.29
CA PHE A 131 3.31 4.32 6.29
C PHE A 131 1.85 3.99 5.96
N ARG A 132 1.54 3.82 4.67
CA ARG A 132 0.18 3.68 4.10
C ARG A 132 -0.75 4.88 4.34
N GLN A 133 -0.25 5.96 4.96
CA GLN A 133 -0.95 7.24 4.94
C GLN A 133 -0.69 7.94 3.61
N ASP A 134 -1.63 8.81 3.25
CA ASP A 134 -1.68 9.46 1.95
C ASP A 134 -1.60 11.02 2.01
N PRO A 135 -0.76 11.62 2.88
CA PRO A 135 -0.66 13.07 2.97
C PRO A 135 -0.19 13.71 1.66
N VAL A 136 -0.71 14.90 1.37
CA VAL A 136 -0.38 15.62 0.13
C VAL A 136 1.06 16.12 0.15
N PHE A 137 1.51 16.61 1.30
CA PHE A 137 2.87 17.09 1.52
C PHE A 137 3.44 16.42 2.76
N ILE A 138 4.73 16.14 2.73
CA ILE A 138 5.46 15.57 3.85
C ILE A 138 6.80 16.26 4.01
N VAL A 139 7.34 16.22 5.23
CA VAL A 139 8.77 16.37 5.50
C VAL A 139 9.30 15.02 5.97
N ALA A 140 10.47 14.63 5.45
CA ALA A 140 11.20 13.47 5.91
C ALA A 140 12.47 13.91 6.67
N GLY A 141 12.88 13.12 7.66
CA GLY A 141 14.16 13.30 8.34
C GLY A 141 15.34 12.93 7.45
N GLU A 142 15.15 11.94 6.58
CA GLU A 142 16.15 11.49 5.62
C GLU A 142 15.48 10.86 4.39
N ILE A 143 16.17 10.92 3.25
CA ILE A 143 15.83 10.16 2.05
C ILE A 143 16.95 9.15 1.77
N VAL A 144 16.66 7.87 1.93
CA VAL A 144 17.63 6.78 1.76
C VAL A 144 17.38 6.07 0.44
N LYS A 145 18.44 5.83 -0.34
CA LYS A 145 18.38 5.08 -1.60
C LYS A 145 18.89 3.65 -1.40
N THR A 146 18.01 2.68 -1.51
CA THR A 146 18.35 1.24 -1.56
C THR A 146 17.87 0.64 -2.89
N SER A 147 17.16 -0.49 -2.87
CA SER A 147 16.42 -1.01 -4.03
C SER A 147 15.25 -0.10 -4.43
N ARG A 148 14.74 0.70 -3.50
CA ARG A 148 13.81 1.81 -3.70
C ARG A 148 14.28 3.02 -2.92
N ILE A 149 13.75 4.20 -3.26
CA ILE A 149 14.02 5.43 -2.51
C ILE A 149 12.98 5.54 -1.41
N PHE A 150 13.43 5.65 -0.15
CA PHE A 150 12.55 5.72 1.01
C PHE A 150 12.72 7.04 1.77
N ALA A 151 11.60 7.63 2.16
CA ALA A 151 11.52 8.69 3.15
C ALA A 151 11.45 8.06 4.55
N MET A 152 12.42 8.41 5.39
CA MET A 152 12.54 8.00 6.79
C MET A 152 12.09 9.14 7.70
N SER A 153 11.49 8.82 8.86
CA SER A 153 11.04 9.81 9.85
C SER A 153 10.13 10.88 9.22
N VAL A 154 8.89 10.50 8.92
CA VAL A 154 7.97 11.27 8.09
C VAL A 154 6.86 11.92 8.93
N SER A 155 6.61 13.20 8.68
CA SER A 155 5.41 13.90 9.15
C SER A 155 4.67 14.62 8.02
N PRO A 156 3.33 14.72 8.09
CA PRO A 156 2.55 15.46 7.13
C PRO A 156 2.76 16.96 7.28
N LEU A 157 2.69 17.66 6.15
CA LEU A 157 2.63 19.12 6.08
C LEU A 157 1.32 19.55 5.41
N THR A 158 0.85 20.74 5.79
CA THR A 158 -0.30 21.37 5.12
C THR A 158 0.16 22.43 4.13
N ARG A 159 -0.74 22.88 3.25
CA ARG A 159 -0.41 23.94 2.30
C ARG A 159 0.02 25.24 3.00
N PRO A 160 -0.72 25.77 4.00
CA PRO A 160 -0.29 26.97 4.72
C PRO A 160 1.11 26.86 5.32
N MET A 161 1.49 25.68 5.82
CA MET A 161 2.83 25.45 6.36
C MET A 161 3.93 25.63 5.31
N LEU A 162 3.71 25.20 4.07
CA LEU A 162 4.68 25.41 2.99
C LEU A 162 4.93 26.89 2.73
N ASP A 163 3.87 27.71 2.77
CA ASP A 163 3.98 29.14 2.54
C ASP A 163 4.74 29.82 3.69
N THR A 164 4.56 29.35 4.93
CA THR A 164 5.35 29.77 6.11
C THR A 164 6.83 29.36 5.99
N ILE A 165 7.11 28.14 5.54
CA ILE A 165 8.48 27.63 5.39
C ILE A 165 9.23 28.39 4.31
N ASN A 166 8.63 28.49 3.11
CA ASN A 166 9.16 29.24 1.99
C ASN A 166 8.03 29.52 0.97
N PRO A 167 7.68 30.79 0.69
CA PRO A 167 6.56 31.14 -0.17
C PRO A 167 6.60 30.54 -1.59
N LYS A 168 7.79 30.20 -2.10
CA LYS A 168 7.99 29.63 -3.45
C LYS A 168 8.12 28.10 -3.44
N LEU A 169 8.05 27.45 -2.29
CA LEU A 169 8.32 26.02 -2.17
C LEU A 169 7.30 25.17 -2.91
N TYR A 170 6.02 25.50 -2.79
CA TYR A 170 4.97 24.78 -3.51
C TYR A 170 5.15 24.86 -5.03
N GLU A 171 5.44 26.07 -5.54
CA GLU A 171 5.65 26.27 -6.98
C GLU A 171 6.83 25.45 -7.49
N LYS A 172 7.93 25.42 -6.73
CA LYS A 172 9.12 24.61 -7.06
C LYS A 172 8.80 23.11 -7.08
N LEU A 173 8.09 22.61 -6.07
CA LEU A 173 7.68 21.20 -5.98
C LEU A 173 6.74 20.80 -7.14
N MET A 174 5.86 21.71 -7.56
CA MET A 174 4.96 21.50 -8.69
C MET A 174 5.66 21.64 -10.05
N ALA A 175 6.62 22.55 -10.19
CA ALA A 175 7.39 22.77 -11.42
C ALA A 175 8.24 21.54 -11.79
N CYS A 176 8.78 20.84 -10.79
CA CYS A 176 9.48 19.56 -10.99
C CYS A 176 8.60 18.47 -11.64
N LYS A 177 7.27 18.63 -11.68
CA LYS A 177 6.35 17.72 -12.39
C LYS A 177 6.46 17.84 -13.93
N LYS A 178 6.91 19.00 -14.45
CA LYS A 178 6.93 19.29 -15.90
C LYS A 178 8.27 18.98 -16.59
N GLN A 179 9.37 18.85 -15.85
CA GLN A 179 10.72 18.81 -16.43
C GLN A 179 11.33 17.40 -16.61
N ARG A 180 10.60 16.32 -16.34
CA ARG A 180 11.11 14.94 -16.50
C ARG A 180 10.18 13.99 -17.25
N THR A 181 9.53 14.46 -18.32
CA THR A 181 9.22 13.56 -19.44
C THR A 181 10.54 13.22 -20.10
N PHE A 182 11.12 12.09 -19.71
CA PHE A 182 12.30 11.55 -20.38
C PHE A 182 11.94 11.26 -21.85
N GLU A 183 12.63 11.96 -22.76
CA GLU A 183 12.87 11.42 -24.09
C GLU A 183 13.59 10.08 -23.95
N PRO A 184 13.29 9.08 -24.78
CA PRO A 184 14.03 7.84 -24.77
C PRO A 184 15.46 8.13 -25.23
N GLU A 185 16.41 8.13 -24.29
CA GLU A 185 17.84 8.12 -24.62
C GLU A 185 18.10 6.86 -25.45
N ALA A 186 18.27 7.08 -26.75
CA ALA A 186 18.75 6.10 -27.68
C ALA A 186 20.12 5.61 -27.18
N PHE A 187 20.21 4.29 -26.99
CA PHE A 187 21.46 3.59 -26.74
C PHE A 187 22.31 3.66 -28.02
N ALA A 188 22.90 4.82 -28.27
CA ALA A 188 23.90 5.02 -29.32
C ALA A 188 25.23 4.48 -28.80
N GLN A 189 25.52 3.23 -29.16
CA GLN A 189 26.87 2.68 -29.08
C GLN A 189 27.77 3.48 -30.04
N GLY A 190 28.48 4.45 -29.49
CA GLY A 190 29.57 5.15 -30.17
C GLY A 190 30.78 4.23 -30.29
N THR A 191 31.06 3.83 -31.52
CA THR A 191 32.37 3.35 -31.97
C THR A 191 33.44 4.42 -31.79
N ALA A 192 34.61 4.08 -31.22
CA ALA A 192 35.89 4.10 -31.94
C ALA A 192 37.10 3.98 -30.99
N THR A 193 37.87 2.91 -31.15
CA THR A 193 39.32 3.03 -31.27
C THR A 193 39.83 1.92 -32.21
N LYS A 194 40.60 2.35 -33.20
CA LYS A 194 41.23 1.56 -34.26
C LYS A 194 42.36 0.69 -33.71
N ALA A 195 42.48 -0.54 -34.22
CA ALA A 195 43.78 -1.12 -34.59
C ALA A 195 43.59 -2.16 -35.71
N GLN A 196 44.49 -2.12 -36.67
CA GLN A 196 44.63 -2.95 -37.89
C GLN A 196 44.64 -4.46 -37.53
N THR A 197 44.33 -5.41 -38.41
CA THR A 197 45.20 -5.86 -39.51
C THR A 197 44.51 -6.93 -40.39
N LYS A 198 44.63 -6.78 -41.72
CA LYS A 198 44.70 -7.73 -42.86
C LYS A 198 44.17 -9.19 -42.79
N GLY A 199 43.52 -9.61 -43.89
CA GLY A 199 43.58 -10.96 -44.49
C GLY A 199 42.20 -11.57 -44.83
N LYS A 200 41.73 -11.51 -46.09
CA LYS A 200 41.82 -12.53 -47.18
C LYS A 200 40.96 -13.80 -47.00
N GLY A 201 40.14 -14.10 -48.03
CA GLY A 201 39.66 -15.46 -48.41
C GLY A 201 38.18 -15.74 -48.13
N ALA A 202 37.31 -15.84 -49.15
CA ALA A 202 36.93 -17.06 -49.90
C ALA A 202 35.97 -18.00 -49.11
N LYS A 203 34.68 -18.05 -49.46
CA LYS A 203 33.97 -19.00 -50.36
C LYS A 203 33.58 -20.36 -49.72
N ASN A 204 32.38 -20.83 -50.14
CA ASN A 204 31.74 -22.16 -50.00
C ASN A 204 30.96 -22.41 -48.69
N THR A 205 29.63 -22.64 -48.70
CA THR A 205 28.87 -23.84 -49.15
C THR A 205 29.38 -25.14 -48.56
N ASP A 206 28.64 -25.74 -47.62
CA ASP A 206 27.90 -26.99 -47.88
C ASP A 206 27.12 -27.53 -46.66
N LYS A 207 26.18 -28.41 -47.00
CA LYS A 207 25.18 -29.16 -46.23
C LYS A 207 25.73 -30.19 -45.22
N ALA A 208 24.77 -30.71 -44.45
CA ALA A 208 24.63 -32.04 -43.81
C ALA A 208 24.77 -31.99 -42.27
N ALA A 209 23.75 -32.25 -41.45
CA ALA A 209 22.82 -33.40 -41.30
C ALA A 209 23.41 -34.58 -40.52
N ALA A 210 22.53 -35.17 -39.68
CA ALA A 210 22.66 -36.31 -38.76
C ALA A 210 23.33 -35.98 -37.41
N LYS A 211 22.90 -36.48 -36.26
CA LYS A 211 21.90 -37.41 -35.68
C LYS A 211 22.34 -37.46 -34.19
N ALA A 212 21.66 -37.94 -33.17
CA ALA A 212 20.32 -38.36 -32.80
C ALA A 212 20.48 -38.59 -31.28
N GLY A 213 19.44 -38.30 -30.50
CA GLY A 213 19.44 -38.56 -29.06
C GLY A 213 18.01 -38.56 -28.56
N ASN A 214 17.32 -39.69 -28.80
CA ASN A 214 15.97 -39.96 -28.30
C ASN A 214 15.98 -40.07 -26.76
N ALA A 215 15.01 -39.43 -26.12
CA ALA A 215 14.33 -39.97 -24.95
C ALA A 215 12.87 -39.50 -25.00
N ALA A 216 12.00 -40.43 -25.38
CA ALA A 216 10.57 -40.26 -25.38
C ALA A 216 10.02 -40.39 -23.96
N THR A 217 9.11 -39.49 -23.56
CA THR A 217 8.10 -39.82 -22.56
C THR A 217 6.79 -39.07 -22.83
N SER A 218 5.85 -39.85 -23.35
CA SER A 218 4.40 -39.82 -23.10
C SER A 218 3.66 -38.47 -23.14
N SER A 219 2.97 -38.30 -24.27
CA SER A 219 1.78 -37.47 -24.45
C SER A 219 0.63 -37.79 -23.49
N SER A 220 0.09 -36.78 -22.82
CA SER A 220 -1.31 -36.71 -22.40
C SER A 220 -1.95 -35.48 -23.04
N LYS A 221 -2.76 -35.71 -24.09
CA LYS A 221 -3.59 -34.68 -24.75
C LYS A 221 -4.71 -34.28 -23.78
N ALA A 222 -4.52 -33.22 -22.99
CA ALA A 222 -5.63 -32.52 -22.36
C ALA A 222 -6.21 -31.52 -23.36
N LYS A 223 -7.46 -31.72 -23.78
CA LYS A 223 -8.25 -30.74 -24.56
C LYS A 223 -8.41 -29.49 -23.69
N SER A 224 -7.79 -28.38 -24.07
CA SER A 224 -8.03 -27.09 -23.42
C SER A 224 -9.43 -26.57 -23.76
N ILE A 225 -10.17 -26.13 -22.74
CA ILE A 225 -11.52 -25.58 -22.89
C ILE A 225 -11.39 -24.06 -23.09
N VAL A 226 -11.92 -23.55 -24.21
CA VAL A 226 -11.97 -22.11 -24.49
C VAL A 226 -13.08 -21.48 -23.65
N ALA A 227 -12.72 -20.67 -22.67
CA ALA A 227 -13.69 -19.93 -21.86
C ALA A 227 -14.19 -18.71 -22.66
N GLY A 228 -15.51 -18.63 -22.94
CA GLY A 228 -16.13 -17.42 -23.51
C GLY A 228 -16.59 -17.47 -24.97
N GLY A 229 -16.68 -18.66 -25.61
CA GLY A 229 -17.43 -18.83 -26.86
C GLY A 229 -16.88 -18.14 -28.12
N GLN A 230 -15.71 -17.49 -28.08
CA GLN A 230 -15.06 -16.91 -29.25
C GLN A 230 -13.83 -17.70 -29.69
N LYS A 231 -13.67 -17.84 -31.01
CA LYS A 231 -12.55 -18.51 -31.69
C LYS A 231 -11.26 -17.73 -31.38
N LEU A 232 -10.30 -18.36 -30.69
CA LEU A 232 -8.97 -17.79 -30.46
C LEU A 232 -8.19 -17.66 -31.76
N THR A 233 -7.74 -16.45 -32.07
CA THR A 233 -7.01 -16.14 -33.31
C THR A 233 -5.51 -16.30 -33.19
N ASN A 234 -4.91 -16.44 -32.00
CA ASN A 234 -3.48 -16.78 -31.79
C ASN A 234 -3.21 -17.38 -30.38
N PRO A 235 -2.37 -18.43 -30.24
CA PRO A 235 -2.05 -19.06 -28.94
C PRO A 235 -1.17 -18.22 -27.99
N GLU A 236 -0.44 -17.21 -28.48
CA GLU A 236 0.49 -16.39 -27.67
C GLU A 236 -0.20 -15.27 -26.85
N ASP A 237 -1.46 -14.98 -27.17
CA ASP A 237 -2.28 -13.93 -26.55
C ASP A 237 -3.33 -14.49 -25.59
N ALA A 238 -3.11 -15.68 -25.05
CA ALA A 238 -4.03 -16.32 -24.13
C ALA A 238 -3.35 -16.75 -22.82
N LEU A 239 -4.07 -16.58 -21.71
CA LEU A 239 -3.67 -17.08 -20.41
C LEU A 239 -4.24 -18.48 -20.23
N SER A 240 -3.37 -19.46 -20.02
CA SER A 240 -3.78 -20.83 -19.69
C SER A 240 -3.74 -21.03 -18.18
N LEU A 241 -4.87 -21.38 -17.57
CA LEU A 241 -5.00 -21.69 -16.15
C LEU A 241 -6.00 -22.84 -15.96
N GLY A 242 -5.61 -23.89 -15.23
CA GLY A 242 -6.48 -25.01 -14.87
C GLY A 242 -7.10 -25.74 -16.08
N GLY A 243 -6.42 -25.77 -17.23
CA GLY A 243 -6.97 -26.34 -18.47
C GLY A 243 -7.93 -25.41 -19.25
N PHE A 244 -8.21 -24.22 -18.72
CA PHE A 244 -8.96 -23.16 -19.38
C PHE A 244 -8.03 -22.17 -20.08
N LEU A 245 -8.51 -21.65 -21.20
CA LEU A 245 -7.83 -20.60 -21.94
C LEU A 245 -8.64 -19.29 -21.87
N PHE A 246 -8.01 -18.23 -21.38
CA PHE A 246 -8.58 -16.90 -21.20
C PHE A 246 -7.96 -15.91 -22.19
N GLU A 247 -8.79 -15.09 -22.81
CA GLU A 247 -8.35 -14.09 -23.78
C GLU A 247 -7.55 -12.97 -23.08
N THR A 248 -6.44 -12.52 -23.69
CA THR A 248 -5.71 -11.34 -23.23
C THR A 248 -5.70 -10.25 -24.30
N LYS A 249 -6.00 -9.00 -23.92
CA LYS A 249 -5.92 -7.83 -24.81
C LYS A 249 -5.04 -6.75 -24.20
N LYS A 250 -4.48 -5.89 -25.05
CA LYS A 250 -3.80 -4.67 -24.60
C LYS A 250 -4.83 -3.59 -24.29
N VAL A 251 -5.07 -3.33 -23.01
CA VAL A 251 -5.92 -2.23 -22.53
C VAL A 251 -5.00 -1.13 -22.01
N LYS A 252 -5.10 0.08 -22.58
CA LYS A 252 -4.25 1.24 -22.21
C LYS A 252 -2.75 0.90 -22.21
N GLY A 253 -2.31 0.14 -23.23
CA GLY A 253 -0.92 -0.27 -23.40
C GLY A 253 -0.44 -1.45 -22.53
N LYS A 254 -1.30 -2.02 -21.67
CA LYS A 254 -0.93 -3.15 -20.77
C LYS A 254 -1.71 -4.42 -21.12
N LYS A 255 -1.01 -5.56 -21.17
CA LYS A 255 -1.62 -6.89 -21.39
C LYS A 255 -2.54 -7.23 -20.21
N THR A 256 -3.82 -7.42 -20.50
CA THR A 256 -4.88 -7.64 -19.50
C THR A 256 -5.69 -8.87 -19.92
N ALA A 257 -5.86 -9.82 -19.00
CA ALA A 257 -6.66 -11.04 -19.19
C ALA A 257 -8.13 -10.79 -18.85
N PHE A 258 -9.05 -11.27 -19.68
CA PHE A 258 -10.49 -11.22 -19.44
C PHE A 258 -10.95 -12.57 -18.91
N LEU A 259 -11.57 -12.54 -17.72
CA LEU A 259 -11.79 -13.72 -16.90
C LEU A 259 -13.29 -13.87 -16.61
N PRO A 260 -14.05 -14.65 -17.41
CA PRO A 260 -15.43 -14.97 -17.07
C PRO A 260 -15.49 -15.64 -15.70
N TYR A 261 -16.26 -15.06 -14.77
CA TYR A 261 -16.22 -15.44 -13.34
C TYR A 261 -16.36 -16.95 -13.10
N GLU A 262 -17.40 -17.58 -13.65
CA GLU A 262 -17.68 -19.01 -13.45
C GLU A 262 -16.55 -19.91 -13.97
N SER A 263 -16.08 -19.64 -15.20
CA SER A 263 -14.99 -20.42 -15.80
C SER A 263 -13.66 -20.19 -15.07
N PHE A 264 -13.42 -18.97 -14.62
CA PHE A 264 -12.21 -18.61 -13.89
C PHE A 264 -12.18 -19.20 -12.47
N LEU A 265 -13.33 -19.25 -11.79
CA LEU A 265 -13.46 -19.90 -10.49
C LEU A 265 -13.18 -21.40 -10.59
N THR A 266 -13.71 -22.08 -11.62
CA THR A 266 -13.39 -23.49 -11.90
C THR A 266 -11.91 -23.67 -12.22
N ALA A 267 -11.34 -22.80 -13.07
CA ALA A 267 -9.92 -22.85 -13.40
C ALA A 267 -9.00 -22.72 -12.19
N ILE A 268 -9.30 -21.82 -11.24
CA ILE A 268 -8.52 -21.68 -10.00
C ILE A 268 -8.61 -22.94 -9.14
N ARG A 269 -9.77 -23.60 -9.09
CA ARG A 269 -9.97 -24.82 -8.30
C ARG A 269 -9.26 -26.03 -8.90
N GLU A 270 -9.15 -26.10 -10.22
CA GLU A 270 -8.51 -27.20 -10.94
C GLU A 270 -6.99 -27.02 -11.13
N GLU A 271 -6.47 -25.80 -10.98
CA GLU A 271 -5.04 -25.52 -11.12
C GLU A 271 -4.24 -26.02 -9.91
N THR A 272 -3.47 -27.09 -10.12
CA THR A 272 -2.59 -27.69 -9.11
C THR A 272 -1.16 -27.13 -9.16
N ASP A 273 -0.80 -26.40 -10.22
CA ASP A 273 0.56 -25.86 -10.42
C ASP A 273 0.75 -24.48 -9.78
N THR A 274 1.36 -24.48 -8.59
CA THR A 274 1.68 -23.26 -7.85
C THR A 274 2.68 -22.34 -8.56
N ASN A 275 3.52 -22.87 -9.47
CA ASN A 275 4.49 -22.06 -10.22
C ASN A 275 3.81 -21.23 -11.31
N LYS A 276 2.77 -21.76 -11.96
CA LYS A 276 1.97 -21.01 -12.94
C LYS A 276 1.24 -19.84 -12.30
N LEU A 277 0.65 -20.05 -11.12
CA LEU A 277 -0.04 -19.01 -10.36
C LEU A 277 0.92 -17.86 -9.98
N LYS A 278 2.16 -18.20 -9.59
CA LYS A 278 3.21 -17.20 -9.31
C LYS A 278 3.69 -16.48 -10.58
N ALA A 279 3.86 -17.20 -11.69
CA ALA A 279 4.31 -16.64 -12.96
C ALA A 279 3.29 -15.65 -13.55
N CYS A 280 1.99 -15.93 -13.42
CA CYS A 280 0.95 -15.05 -13.92
C CYS A 280 0.58 -13.91 -12.94
N ALA A 281 1.10 -13.90 -11.71
CA ALA A 281 0.70 -12.95 -10.66
C ALA A 281 0.83 -11.46 -11.05
N ASN A 282 1.82 -11.11 -11.89
CA ASN A 282 2.02 -9.73 -12.35
C ASN A 282 1.18 -9.33 -13.56
N LEU A 283 0.53 -10.28 -14.24
CA LEU A 283 -0.38 -9.99 -15.34
C LEU A 283 -1.63 -9.30 -14.79
N LYS A 284 -2.17 -8.34 -15.55
CA LYS A 284 -3.43 -7.70 -15.17
C LYS A 284 -4.61 -8.57 -15.58
N GLY A 285 -5.67 -8.53 -14.80
CA GLY A 285 -6.93 -9.21 -15.09
C GLY A 285 -8.12 -8.26 -15.03
N CYS A 286 -9.24 -8.73 -15.56
CA CYS A 286 -10.55 -8.14 -15.41
C CYS A 286 -11.56 -9.30 -15.35
N ILE A 287 -12.31 -9.38 -14.25
CA ILE A 287 -13.37 -10.39 -14.12
C ILE A 287 -14.60 -9.88 -14.85
N THR A 288 -15.22 -10.75 -15.64
CA THR A 288 -16.46 -10.46 -16.37
C THR A 288 -17.61 -11.25 -15.79
N THR A 289 -18.72 -10.55 -15.50
CA THR A 289 -19.95 -11.13 -14.96
C THR A 289 -20.91 -11.54 -16.08
N LYS A 290 -21.95 -12.33 -15.76
CA LYS A 290 -22.95 -12.82 -16.73
C LYS A 290 -23.69 -11.69 -17.47
N ASP A 291 -23.85 -10.54 -16.83
CA ASP A 291 -24.51 -9.35 -17.36
C ASP A 291 -23.54 -8.39 -18.08
N HIS A 292 -22.35 -8.88 -18.45
CA HIS A 292 -21.26 -8.15 -19.12
C HIS A 292 -20.68 -6.98 -18.30
N GLY A 293 -20.83 -7.00 -16.99
CA GLY A 293 -20.14 -6.06 -16.10
C GLY A 293 -18.71 -6.50 -15.79
N THR A 294 -17.96 -5.58 -15.20
CA THR A 294 -16.54 -5.79 -14.86
C THR A 294 -16.29 -5.66 -13.36
N ILE A 295 -15.42 -6.52 -12.84
CA ILE A 295 -14.92 -6.48 -11.45
C ILE A 295 -13.40 -6.54 -11.49
N LEU A 296 -12.73 -5.81 -10.59
CA LEU A 296 -11.26 -5.80 -10.46
C LEU A 296 -10.55 -5.42 -11.78
N ASP A 297 -11.16 -4.53 -12.57
CA ASP A 297 -10.61 -4.14 -13.88
C ASP A 297 -9.22 -3.50 -13.74
N GLY A 298 -8.22 -4.18 -14.32
CA GLY A 298 -6.84 -3.73 -14.35
C GLY A 298 -6.04 -4.05 -13.08
N GLU A 299 -6.61 -4.81 -12.15
CA GLU A 299 -5.88 -5.35 -10.99
C GLU A 299 -4.97 -6.51 -11.39
N LYS A 300 -3.97 -6.80 -10.57
CA LYS A 300 -3.04 -7.90 -10.81
C LYS A 300 -3.70 -9.25 -10.50
N LEU A 301 -3.35 -10.29 -11.27
CA LEU A 301 -3.79 -11.66 -11.01
C LEU A 301 -3.38 -12.16 -9.62
N GLY A 302 -2.24 -11.69 -9.11
CA GLY A 302 -1.80 -12.00 -7.74
C GLY A 302 -2.78 -11.56 -6.65
N LEU A 303 -3.64 -10.56 -6.93
CA LEU A 303 -4.75 -10.17 -6.04
C LEU A 303 -6.06 -10.84 -6.48
N ILE A 304 -6.34 -10.89 -7.78
CA ILE A 304 -7.59 -11.44 -8.31
C ILE A 304 -7.78 -12.92 -7.90
N ILE A 305 -6.73 -13.74 -7.93
CA ILE A 305 -6.81 -15.18 -7.63
C ILE A 305 -7.16 -15.42 -6.14
N PRO A 306 -6.43 -14.88 -5.15
CA PRO A 306 -6.81 -15.05 -3.75
C PRO A 306 -8.18 -14.48 -3.41
N VAL A 307 -8.58 -13.36 -4.01
CA VAL A 307 -9.91 -12.75 -3.81
C VAL A 307 -11.01 -13.67 -4.34
N THR A 308 -10.89 -14.13 -5.60
CA THR A 308 -11.90 -15.00 -6.24
C THR A 308 -12.06 -16.34 -5.52
N SER A 309 -11.00 -16.85 -4.90
CA SER A 309 -11.05 -18.09 -4.12
C SER A 309 -11.61 -17.92 -2.70
N SER A 310 -11.67 -16.69 -2.18
CA SER A 310 -12.01 -16.43 -0.78
C SER A 310 -13.36 -15.76 -0.59
N ILE A 311 -13.85 -15.00 -1.57
CA ILE A 311 -15.15 -14.33 -1.52
C ILE A 311 -15.99 -14.62 -2.76
N ASP A 312 -17.31 -14.62 -2.59
CA ASP A 312 -18.23 -14.70 -3.71
C ASP A 312 -18.32 -13.34 -4.41
N LEU A 313 -17.99 -13.34 -5.71
CA LEU A 313 -17.98 -12.14 -6.54
C LEU A 313 -19.30 -11.94 -7.31
N ASN A 314 -20.31 -12.78 -7.11
CA ASN A 314 -21.63 -12.56 -7.67
C ASN A 314 -22.27 -11.26 -7.14
N PRO A 315 -22.62 -10.30 -8.02
CA PRO A 315 -23.17 -9.03 -7.58
C PRO A 315 -24.49 -9.18 -6.82
N ILE A 316 -24.59 -8.54 -5.67
CA ILE A 316 -25.85 -8.47 -4.93
C ILE A 316 -26.80 -7.44 -5.58
N PRO A 317 -28.11 -7.73 -5.70
CA PRO A 317 -29.08 -6.77 -6.23
C PRO A 317 -29.16 -5.49 -5.39
N GLU A 318 -29.31 -4.33 -6.03
CA GLU A 318 -29.40 -3.02 -5.34
C GLU A 318 -30.58 -2.95 -4.34
N LYS A 319 -31.62 -3.76 -4.51
CA LYS A 319 -32.77 -3.82 -3.58
C LYS A 319 -32.47 -4.52 -2.26
N LYS A 320 -31.37 -5.28 -2.17
CA LYS A 320 -31.04 -6.08 -0.97
C LYS A 320 -30.23 -5.33 0.08
N TRP A 321 -29.59 -4.22 -0.27
CA TRP A 321 -28.74 -3.47 0.66
C TRP A 321 -28.95 -1.96 0.48
N ASN A 322 -28.88 -1.20 1.57
CA ASN A 322 -29.15 0.23 1.55
C ASN A 322 -27.87 1.04 1.28
N ARG A 323 -27.68 1.47 0.03
CA ARG A 323 -26.54 2.30 -0.38
C ARG A 323 -26.49 3.69 0.28
N LYS A 324 -27.62 4.19 0.78
CA LYS A 324 -27.73 5.52 1.43
C LYS A 324 -27.72 5.43 2.95
N MET A 325 -27.46 4.26 3.50
CA MET A 325 -27.43 4.06 4.94
C MET A 325 -26.32 4.92 5.56
N ASN A 326 -26.73 5.68 6.58
CA ASN A 326 -25.87 6.34 7.53
C ASN A 326 -26.57 6.21 8.88
N ALA A 327 -25.93 5.54 9.83
CA ALA A 327 -26.53 5.15 11.10
C ALA A 327 -25.55 5.42 12.23
N SER A 328 -26.06 5.88 13.36
CA SER A 328 -25.27 6.06 14.57
C SER A 328 -25.41 4.85 15.47
N ILE A 329 -24.32 4.38 16.06
CA ILE A 329 -24.31 3.30 17.03
C ILE A 329 -24.98 3.68 18.35
N HIS A 330 -25.04 4.98 18.65
CA HIS A 330 -25.66 5.52 19.86
C HIS A 330 -27.19 5.53 19.78
N ASP A 331 -27.76 5.36 18.59
CA ASP A 331 -29.19 5.14 18.38
C ASP A 331 -29.48 3.63 18.36
N PRO A 332 -30.40 3.10 19.19
CA PRO A 332 -30.75 1.68 19.19
C PRO A 332 -31.15 1.15 17.80
N VAL A 333 -31.89 1.93 17.02
CA VAL A 333 -32.31 1.54 15.67
C VAL A 333 -31.12 1.57 14.71
N GLY A 334 -30.26 2.59 14.81
CA GLY A 334 -29.02 2.68 14.04
C GLY A 334 -28.06 1.52 14.32
N LYS A 335 -27.89 1.14 15.59
CA LYS A 335 -27.08 0.00 16.02
C LYS A 335 -27.53 -1.31 15.37
N GLU A 336 -28.81 -1.64 15.45
CA GLU A 336 -29.36 -2.85 14.82
C GLU A 336 -29.16 -2.84 13.31
N GLN A 337 -29.32 -1.68 12.67
CA GLN A 337 -29.07 -1.53 11.24
C GLN A 337 -27.61 -1.78 10.87
N ILE A 338 -26.65 -1.27 11.65
CA ILE A 338 -25.21 -1.49 11.43
C ILE A 338 -24.91 -2.98 11.48
N VAL A 339 -25.33 -3.66 12.54
CA VAL A 339 -25.06 -5.09 12.75
C VAL A 339 -25.72 -5.94 11.67
N PHE A 340 -26.97 -5.66 11.31
CA PHE A 340 -27.67 -6.36 10.23
C PHE A 340 -26.96 -6.19 8.87
N SER A 341 -26.35 -5.03 8.66
CA SER A 341 -25.68 -4.70 7.39
C SER A 341 -24.29 -5.35 7.24
N LEU A 342 -23.74 -5.92 8.31
CA LEU A 342 -22.43 -6.59 8.28
C LEU A 342 -22.41 -7.80 7.34
N ASP A 343 -23.56 -8.43 7.08
CA ASP A 343 -23.68 -9.58 6.16
C ASP A 343 -23.29 -9.24 4.70
N TRP A 344 -23.23 -7.95 4.37
CA TRP A 344 -22.97 -7.45 3.02
C TRP A 344 -21.55 -6.93 2.83
N ILE A 345 -20.74 -6.82 3.88
CA ILE A 345 -19.37 -6.31 3.76
C ILE A 345 -18.58 -7.15 2.76
N LEU A 346 -17.78 -6.46 1.93
CA LEU A 346 -16.95 -7.04 0.88
C LEU A 346 -17.70 -7.83 -0.20
N ARG A 347 -19.04 -7.87 -0.20
CA ARG A 347 -19.79 -8.40 -1.33
C ARG A 347 -19.77 -7.44 -2.51
N THR A 348 -19.94 -7.97 -3.72
CA THR A 348 -19.88 -7.16 -4.93
C THR A 348 -21.20 -6.43 -5.18
N ALA A 349 -21.11 -5.14 -5.52
CA ALA A 349 -22.26 -4.28 -5.80
C ALA A 349 -21.94 -3.25 -6.88
N MET A 350 -22.98 -2.69 -7.50
CA MET A 350 -22.86 -1.74 -8.61
C MET A 350 -22.11 -0.46 -8.20
N ALA A 351 -20.90 -0.24 -8.71
CA ALA A 351 -20.12 0.96 -8.44
C ALA A 351 -20.47 2.08 -9.44
N LYS A 352 -20.52 1.76 -10.74
CA LYS A 352 -20.93 2.70 -11.81
C LYS A 352 -21.90 2.05 -12.79
N GLN A 353 -23.08 2.66 -12.95
CA GLN A 353 -24.10 2.16 -13.88
C GLN A 353 -23.71 2.30 -15.35
N LYS A 354 -23.05 3.39 -15.76
CA LYS A 354 -22.73 3.69 -17.17
C LYS A 354 -21.94 2.59 -17.88
N ASN A 355 -20.99 1.97 -17.17
CA ASN A 355 -20.12 0.91 -17.71
C ASN A 355 -20.33 -0.44 -17.02
N ARG A 356 -21.39 -0.58 -16.20
CA ARG A 356 -21.63 -1.77 -15.36
C ARG A 356 -20.38 -2.24 -14.61
N GLU A 357 -19.70 -1.27 -13.99
CA GLU A 357 -18.50 -1.53 -13.19
C GLU A 357 -18.97 -1.86 -11.77
N TYR A 358 -18.61 -3.05 -11.30
CA TYR A 358 -18.88 -3.52 -9.95
C TYR A 358 -17.68 -3.23 -9.03
N GLY A 359 -17.98 -3.00 -7.77
CA GLY A 359 -17.00 -2.87 -6.70
C GLY A 359 -17.46 -3.65 -5.48
N PHE A 360 -16.87 -3.34 -4.33
CA PHE A 360 -17.07 -4.04 -3.07
C PHE A 360 -17.73 -3.12 -2.06
N ILE A 361 -18.70 -3.64 -1.32
CA ILE A 361 -19.35 -2.92 -0.22
C ILE A 361 -18.34 -2.76 0.91
N CYS A 362 -18.20 -1.53 1.37
CA CYS A 362 -17.18 -1.13 2.31
C CYS A 362 -17.85 -0.36 3.44
N LEU A 363 -17.54 -0.77 4.67
CA LEU A 363 -17.94 -0.07 5.89
C LEU A 363 -16.96 1.07 6.16
N PHE A 364 -17.50 2.21 6.56
CA PHE A 364 -16.75 3.38 6.99
C PHE A 364 -17.31 3.88 8.32
N THR A 365 -16.44 4.54 9.09
CA THR A 365 -16.80 5.28 10.30
C THR A 365 -16.16 6.67 10.31
N ASN A 366 -16.75 7.61 11.05
CA ASN A 366 -16.11 8.88 11.39
C ASN A 366 -15.31 8.82 12.71
N GLY A 367 -15.32 7.68 13.41
CA GLY A 367 -14.69 7.49 14.72
C GLY A 367 -15.46 8.10 15.90
N ASN A 368 -16.66 8.65 15.64
CA ASN A 368 -17.54 9.25 16.65
C ASN A 368 -18.88 8.52 16.70
N GLY A 369 -18.91 7.21 16.41
CA GLY A 369 -20.12 6.40 16.44
C GLY A 369 -21.00 6.42 15.20
N ASP A 370 -20.67 7.16 14.13
CA ASP A 370 -21.46 7.10 12.88
C ASP A 370 -20.82 6.19 11.83
N TYR A 371 -21.64 5.31 11.26
CA TYR A 371 -21.25 4.30 10.30
C TYR A 371 -22.08 4.39 9.01
N TRP A 372 -21.41 4.22 7.87
CA TRP A 372 -22.07 4.21 6.56
C TRP A 372 -21.40 3.24 5.60
N PHE A 373 -22.14 2.85 4.56
CA PHE A 373 -21.63 1.95 3.52
C PHE A 373 -21.41 2.66 2.19
N LYS A 374 -20.30 2.36 1.53
CA LYS A 374 -20.01 2.83 0.16
C LYS A 374 -19.45 1.68 -0.67
N VAL A 375 -19.61 1.77 -1.99
CA VAL A 375 -18.99 0.81 -2.91
C VAL A 375 -17.61 1.33 -3.31
N SER A 376 -16.56 0.60 -2.95
CA SER A 376 -15.19 0.85 -3.41
C SER A 376 -14.87 -0.02 -4.62
N ARG A 377 -14.21 0.54 -5.63
CA ARG A 377 -13.80 -0.21 -6.83
C ARG A 377 -12.55 -1.07 -6.60
N GLY A 378 -11.71 -0.67 -5.65
CA GLY A 378 -10.50 -1.40 -5.28
C GLY A 378 -10.77 -2.31 -4.10
N PHE A 379 -10.47 -3.60 -4.26
CA PHE A 379 -10.69 -4.58 -3.19
C PHE A 379 -9.84 -4.28 -1.94
N MET A 380 -8.55 -3.97 -2.12
CA MET A 380 -7.67 -3.70 -0.98
C MET A 380 -8.14 -2.48 -0.18
N THR A 381 -8.58 -1.42 -0.85
CA THR A 381 -9.19 -0.26 -0.18
C THR A 381 -10.46 -0.66 0.56
N ALA A 382 -11.34 -1.47 -0.05
CA ALA A 382 -12.55 -1.94 0.61
C ALA A 382 -12.21 -2.77 1.87
N LEU A 383 -11.19 -3.62 1.78
CA LEU A 383 -10.71 -4.47 2.87
C LEU A 383 -10.16 -3.62 4.03
N THR A 384 -9.29 -2.66 3.73
CA THR A 384 -8.65 -1.81 4.75
C THR A 384 -9.62 -0.92 5.49
N GLU A 385 -10.49 -0.23 4.77
CA GLU A 385 -11.48 0.67 5.37
C GLU A 385 -12.51 -0.13 6.20
N THR A 386 -12.94 -1.29 5.71
CA THR A 386 -13.86 -2.18 6.45
C THR A 386 -13.19 -2.71 7.71
N HIS A 387 -11.93 -3.13 7.64
CA HIS A 387 -11.17 -3.59 8.82
C HIS A 387 -11.05 -2.50 9.87
N SER A 388 -10.55 -1.32 9.49
CA SER A 388 -10.39 -0.20 10.41
C SER A 388 -11.73 0.18 11.06
N SER A 389 -12.82 0.18 10.29
CA SER A 389 -14.14 0.50 10.82
C SER A 389 -14.67 -0.55 11.78
N LEU A 390 -14.40 -1.84 11.53
CA LEU A 390 -14.76 -2.92 12.44
C LEU A 390 -13.92 -2.90 13.72
N GLU A 391 -12.63 -2.59 13.65
CA GLU A 391 -11.80 -2.41 14.84
C GLU A 391 -12.33 -1.27 15.70
N THR A 392 -12.63 -0.11 15.10
CA THR A 392 -13.27 1.00 15.82
C THR A 392 -14.61 0.58 16.44
N LEU A 393 -15.44 -0.18 15.72
CA LEU A 393 -16.72 -0.69 16.23
C LEU A 393 -16.56 -1.59 17.47
N VAL A 394 -15.46 -2.34 17.56
CA VAL A 394 -15.15 -3.21 18.71
C VAL A 394 -14.57 -2.40 19.88
N GLU A 395 -13.83 -1.33 19.60
CA GLU A 395 -13.22 -0.45 20.61
C GLU A 395 -14.21 0.55 21.21
N GLU A 396 -15.31 0.84 20.52
CA GLU A 396 -16.36 1.73 21.01
C GLU A 396 -17.08 1.14 22.23
N ASN A 397 -17.21 1.95 23.28
CA ASN A 397 -17.73 1.54 24.58
C ASN A 397 -19.28 1.49 24.59
N VAL A 398 -19.86 0.64 23.74
CA VAL A 398 -21.31 0.46 23.56
C VAL A 398 -21.71 -0.97 23.93
N ASP A 399 -22.79 -1.10 24.69
CA ASP A 399 -23.35 -2.40 25.05
C ASP A 399 -24.05 -3.06 23.84
N PHE A 400 -23.36 -4.05 23.26
CA PHE A 400 -23.92 -4.98 22.30
C PHE A 400 -24.47 -6.22 23.01
N SER A 401 -25.58 -6.76 22.50
CA SER A 401 -26.05 -8.09 22.89
C SER A 401 -25.03 -9.17 22.50
N SER A 402 -25.18 -10.37 23.08
CA SER A 402 -24.34 -11.53 22.76
C SER A 402 -24.36 -11.87 21.26
N ASP A 403 -25.53 -11.77 20.63
CA ASP A 403 -25.70 -12.09 19.21
C ASP A 403 -25.06 -11.03 18.31
N GLU A 404 -25.22 -9.74 18.64
CA GLU A 404 -24.58 -8.64 17.91
C GLU A 404 -23.06 -8.71 18.01
N THR A 405 -22.54 -8.95 19.22
CA THR A 405 -21.10 -9.11 19.46
C THR A 405 -20.52 -10.28 18.67
N THR A 406 -21.27 -11.38 18.56
CA THR A 406 -20.86 -12.55 17.78
C THR A 406 -20.75 -12.19 16.30
N LYS A 407 -21.75 -11.49 15.74
CA LYS A 407 -21.73 -11.04 14.33
C LYS A 407 -20.58 -10.10 14.02
N ILE A 408 -20.30 -9.13 14.89
CA ILE A 408 -19.19 -8.19 14.73
C ILE A 408 -17.85 -8.95 14.72
N ASN A 409 -17.67 -9.88 15.65
CA ASN A 409 -16.46 -10.69 15.73
C ASN A 409 -16.31 -11.65 14.54
N GLU A 410 -17.40 -12.23 14.04
CA GLU A 410 -17.39 -13.05 12.83
C GLU A 410 -16.98 -12.24 11.60
N ALA A 411 -17.54 -11.03 11.45
CA ALA A 411 -17.16 -10.10 10.39
C ALA A 411 -15.67 -9.75 10.47
N LEU A 412 -15.16 -9.40 11.65
CA LEU A 412 -13.75 -9.06 11.86
C LEU A 412 -12.83 -10.25 11.57
N ARG A 413 -13.17 -11.46 12.05
CA ARG A 413 -12.43 -12.69 11.74
C ARG A 413 -12.38 -12.99 10.24
N MET A 414 -13.50 -12.79 9.55
CA MET A 414 -13.57 -12.97 8.10
C MET A 414 -12.63 -12.00 7.37
N VAL A 415 -12.62 -10.73 7.77
CA VAL A 415 -11.74 -9.70 7.21
C VAL A 415 -10.26 -9.99 7.51
N ASN A 416 -9.92 -10.41 8.74
CA ASN A 416 -8.54 -10.77 9.11
C ASN A 416 -8.02 -11.97 8.29
N LYS A 417 -8.86 -12.99 8.12
CA LYS A 417 -8.53 -14.15 7.29
C LYS A 417 -8.27 -13.78 5.83
N LEU A 418 -8.91 -12.73 5.32
CA LEU A 418 -8.65 -12.22 3.97
C LEU A 418 -7.32 -11.47 3.91
N TYR A 419 -6.96 -10.72 4.95
CA TYR A 419 -5.65 -10.08 5.07
C TYR A 419 -4.50 -11.09 5.09
N ASP A 420 -4.62 -12.17 5.86
CA ASP A 420 -3.56 -13.18 5.96
C ASP A 420 -3.32 -13.92 4.64
N LYS A 421 -4.31 -13.93 3.74
CA LYS A 421 -4.24 -14.60 2.44
C LYS A 421 -3.68 -13.73 1.30
N LEU A 422 -3.61 -12.41 1.48
CA LEU A 422 -3.27 -11.42 0.44
C LEU A 422 -1.90 -10.80 0.69
#